data_AF-A0A7Y4XX44-F1
#
_entry.id   AF-A0A7Y4XX44-F1
#
_cell.length_a   1.000
_cell.length_b   1.000
_cell.length_c   1.000
_cell.angle_alpha   90.00
_cell.angle_beta   90.00
_cell.angle_gamma   90.00
#
_symmetry.space_group_name_H-M   'P 1'
#
loop_
_entity.id
_entity.type
_entity.pdbx_description
1 polymer ?
#
loop_
_entity_poly.entity_id
_entity_poly.type
_entity_poly.pdbx_seq_one_letter_code
_entity_poly.pdbx_strand_id
1 'polypeptide(L)'
;MPFSAMSRTRQHYNDNAAQALPAGESAADLLVISDANNASDDPSFGNPFEQFQMTQGGYRASAMVAAFSQPKAYVSTSLMWDTLSIPVCWTTLEPAGATERGWVENAVNRWAAATNNQLSFVGWGLCAEGNPVGIKILTSNDWPRAHVGTNNNQTNPSMWLNFFVTDPAPSASCRTGTVEYRQSCIERIAVHEFGHALGFQHEQDSPETPPATDSNNPNECKDKYPTPLTFGDLTLVGQWDAHSVMNYCNPLWDNNGQLSPLDTLAVQTWYGNISSYTAWNNTVTIPVIDINGSKMSAALINNGSTFGIIALSPTAAGSASEASFNFSNNTLHIPKLKYMDRQNSPKFVTDLYDVWLSYDPTNGQLTITSANAIRFPQ
;
A
#
# COMPACT_ATOMS: atom_id res chain seq x y z
N MET A 1 -74.16 -33.94 -33.17
CA MET A 1 -73.66 -34.29 -34.52
C MET A 1 -73.36 -32.99 -35.26
N PRO A 2 -72.30 -32.88 -36.09
CA PRO A 2 -71.17 -33.79 -36.36
C PRO A 2 -69.85 -33.34 -35.65
N PHE A 3 -68.91 -34.25 -35.32
CA PHE A 3 -67.73 -34.71 -36.11
C PHE A 3 -66.78 -33.56 -36.55
N SER A 4 -65.47 -33.58 -36.31
CA SER A 4 -64.50 -34.64 -36.67
C SER A 4 -63.17 -34.58 -35.92
N ALA A 5 -62.47 -35.71 -35.96
CA ALA A 5 -61.20 -36.06 -35.34
C ALA A 5 -59.97 -35.84 -36.27
N MET A 6 -58.80 -36.31 -35.77
CA MET A 6 -57.47 -36.54 -36.40
C MET A 6 -56.46 -35.40 -36.20
N SER A 7 -55.15 -35.62 -35.98
CA SER A 7 -54.29 -36.82 -35.86
C SER A 7 -52.97 -36.39 -35.19
N ARG A 8 -52.25 -37.38 -34.64
CA ARG A 8 -50.90 -37.30 -34.07
C ARG A 8 -49.83 -36.86 -35.08
N THR A 9 -48.79 -36.19 -34.59
CA THR A 9 -47.41 -36.46 -35.01
C THR A 9 -46.44 -36.20 -33.86
N ARG A 10 -45.66 -37.23 -33.49
CA ARG A 10 -44.39 -37.08 -32.76
C ARG A 10 -43.39 -36.44 -33.71
N GLN A 11 -42.60 -35.49 -33.22
CA GLN A 11 -41.31 -35.19 -33.81
C GLN A 11 -40.30 -34.97 -32.68
N HIS A 12 -39.36 -35.91 -32.57
CA HIS A 12 -38.10 -35.70 -31.87
C HIS A 12 -37.28 -34.68 -32.67
N TYR A 13 -36.75 -33.68 -31.99
CA TYR A 13 -35.52 -32.99 -32.39
C TYR A 13 -34.67 -32.82 -31.12
N ASN A 14 -33.55 -33.54 -31.10
CA ASN A 14 -32.35 -33.07 -30.39
C ASN A 14 -31.86 -31.84 -31.15
N ASP A 15 -31.41 -30.80 -30.45
CA ASP A 15 -30.21 -30.07 -30.85
C ASP A 15 -29.64 -29.29 -29.66
N ASN A 16 -28.35 -29.55 -29.40
CA ASN A 16 -27.48 -28.75 -28.57
C ASN A 16 -27.30 -27.37 -29.23
N ALA A 17 -27.63 -26.29 -28.51
CA ALA A 17 -27.13 -24.97 -28.84
C ALA A 17 -26.91 -24.20 -27.55
N ALA A 18 -25.63 -23.84 -27.32
CA ALA A 18 -25.23 -22.85 -26.34
C ALA A 18 -26.04 -21.57 -26.57
N GLN A 19 -26.88 -21.20 -25.59
CA GLN A 19 -27.58 -19.93 -25.63
C GLN A 19 -26.57 -18.82 -25.33
N ALA A 20 -26.28 -18.04 -26.37
CA ALA A 20 -25.64 -16.73 -26.23
C ALA A 20 -26.55 -15.83 -25.38
N LEU A 21 -25.97 -15.12 -24.42
CA LEU A 21 -26.65 -14.13 -23.60
C LEU A 21 -27.26 -13.03 -24.49
N PRO A 22 -28.50 -12.59 -24.24
CA PRO A 22 -29.12 -11.50 -24.98
C PRO A 22 -28.39 -10.18 -24.71
N ALA A 23 -28.19 -9.39 -25.77
CA ALA A 23 -27.59 -8.07 -25.69
C ALA A 23 -28.55 -7.09 -24.97
N GLY A 24 -28.15 -6.59 -23.80
CA GLY A 24 -28.89 -5.53 -23.12
C GLY A 24 -28.74 -5.46 -21.59
N GLU A 25 -28.22 -6.50 -20.93
CA GLU A 25 -27.94 -6.46 -19.49
C GLU A 25 -26.52 -5.98 -19.25
N SER A 26 -26.34 -5.02 -18.34
CA SER A 26 -25.00 -4.64 -17.89
C SER A 26 -24.44 -5.78 -17.04
N ALA A 27 -23.13 -6.03 -17.09
CA ALA A 27 -22.50 -7.04 -16.22
C ALA A 27 -22.72 -6.78 -14.71
N ALA A 28 -23.20 -5.58 -14.34
CA ALA A 28 -23.57 -5.20 -13.00
C ALA A 28 -24.95 -5.74 -12.54
N ASP A 29 -25.85 -6.10 -13.47
CA ASP A 29 -27.19 -6.61 -13.13
C ASP A 29 -27.20 -8.11 -12.74
N LEU A 30 -26.10 -8.83 -12.97
CA LEU A 30 -25.96 -10.26 -12.70
C LEU A 30 -25.56 -10.60 -11.26
N LEU A 31 -25.28 -9.61 -10.41
CA LEU A 31 -25.01 -9.79 -8.98
C LEU A 31 -26.24 -9.34 -8.17
N VAL A 32 -27.29 -10.17 -8.19
CA VAL A 32 -28.45 -9.95 -7.33
C VAL A 32 -28.03 -10.21 -5.88
N ILE A 33 -28.06 -9.14 -5.08
CA ILE A 33 -27.86 -9.19 -3.63
C ILE A 33 -28.98 -10.01 -3.03
N SER A 34 -28.67 -11.17 -2.44
CA SER A 34 -29.57 -11.85 -1.51
C SER A 34 -29.31 -11.31 -0.11
N ASP A 35 -30.38 -10.97 0.62
CA ASP A 35 -30.32 -10.37 1.96
C ASP A 35 -29.57 -11.29 2.95
N ALA A 36 -28.27 -11.06 3.12
CA ALA A 36 -27.43 -11.72 4.12
C ALA A 36 -27.56 -11.01 5.49
N ASN A 37 -28.76 -10.97 6.04
CA ASN A 37 -29.01 -10.48 7.40
C ASN A 37 -28.98 -11.65 8.39
N ASN A 38 -27.78 -12.10 8.77
CA ASN A 38 -27.53 -12.85 10.01
C ASN A 38 -26.02 -12.96 10.26
N ALA A 39 -25.39 -11.85 10.67
CA ALA A 39 -24.06 -11.89 11.26
C ALA A 39 -24.21 -12.15 12.77
N SER A 40 -23.62 -13.23 13.26
CA SER A 40 -23.54 -13.53 14.70
C SER A 40 -22.51 -12.63 15.38
N ASP A 41 -22.82 -12.13 16.57
CA ASP A 41 -21.96 -11.31 17.46
C ASP A 41 -20.75 -12.08 18.06
N ASP A 42 -20.16 -13.04 17.33
CA ASP A 42 -19.03 -13.84 17.83
C ASP A 42 -17.69 -13.05 17.71
N PRO A 43 -16.89 -12.90 18.78
CA PRO A 43 -15.67 -12.09 18.74
C PRO A 43 -14.55 -12.82 17.98
N SER A 44 -14.16 -12.25 16.84
CA SER A 44 -12.97 -12.55 16.04
C SER A 44 -12.80 -14.01 15.59
N PHE A 45 -13.09 -14.29 14.32
CA PHE A 45 -12.79 -15.56 13.64
C PHE A 45 -11.28 -15.81 13.41
N GLY A 46 -10.39 -15.15 14.15
CA GLY A 46 -8.96 -15.12 13.86
C GLY A 46 -8.65 -14.50 12.50
N ASN A 47 -7.43 -14.71 12.00
CA ASN A 47 -7.05 -14.32 10.65
C ASN A 47 -7.50 -15.39 9.64
N PRO A 48 -8.55 -15.16 8.82
CA PRO A 48 -9.10 -16.19 7.93
C PRO A 48 -8.15 -16.57 6.79
N PHE A 49 -7.06 -15.82 6.58
CA PHE A 49 -6.10 -16.06 5.51
C PHE A 49 -4.93 -16.97 5.94
N GLU A 50 -4.68 -17.13 7.25
CA GLU A 50 -3.57 -17.97 7.75
C GLU A 50 -3.77 -19.46 7.46
N GLN A 51 -5.02 -19.94 7.54
CA GLN A 51 -5.36 -21.35 7.30
C GLN A 51 -5.01 -21.86 5.89
N PHE A 52 -4.77 -20.95 4.93
CA PHE A 52 -4.44 -21.28 3.54
C PHE A 52 -2.92 -21.23 3.23
N GLN A 53 -2.07 -20.86 4.20
CA GLN A 53 -0.62 -20.79 3.97
C GLN A 53 0.09 -22.15 3.92
N MET A 54 -0.56 -23.25 4.35
CA MET A 54 0.11 -24.55 4.55
C MET A 54 -0.09 -25.59 3.43
N THR A 55 -0.79 -25.29 2.34
CA THR A 55 -1.13 -26.31 1.32
C THR A 55 -0.25 -26.31 0.07
N GLN A 56 0.94 -25.73 0.12
CA GLN A 56 1.98 -25.98 -0.89
C GLN A 56 2.90 -27.13 -0.43
N GLY A 57 2.48 -28.36 -0.71
CA GLY A 57 3.39 -29.51 -0.77
C GLY A 57 3.14 -30.63 0.25
N GLY A 58 2.31 -31.60 -0.14
CA GLY A 58 2.35 -32.94 0.44
C GLY A 58 3.63 -33.68 0.04
N TYR A 59 4.77 -33.36 0.65
CA TYR A 59 5.97 -34.19 0.68
C TYR A 59 6.67 -34.00 2.01
N ARG A 60 6.95 -35.11 2.71
CA ARG A 60 7.93 -35.13 3.79
C ARG A 60 9.31 -34.83 3.19
N ALA A 61 9.67 -33.56 3.13
CA ALA A 61 11.02 -33.12 2.81
C ALA A 61 11.67 -32.57 4.08
N SER A 62 12.55 -33.36 4.69
CA SER A 62 13.66 -32.79 5.46
C SER A 62 14.57 -32.07 4.47
N ALA A 63 14.35 -30.78 4.25
CA ALA A 63 15.27 -29.87 3.58
C ALA A 63 14.86 -28.43 3.91
N MET A 64 15.87 -27.59 4.20
CA MET A 64 15.74 -26.17 4.52
C MET A 64 14.66 -25.47 3.68
N VAL A 65 13.52 -25.16 4.30
CA VAL A 65 12.62 -24.13 3.80
C VAL A 65 13.35 -22.82 4.02
N ALA A 66 13.89 -22.21 2.95
CA ALA A 66 14.25 -20.81 3.01
C ALA A 66 12.99 -20.05 3.44
N ALA A 67 13.04 -19.46 4.63
CA ALA A 67 11.92 -18.73 5.20
C ALA A 67 11.69 -17.48 4.34
N PHE A 68 10.80 -17.57 3.36
CA PHE A 68 10.31 -16.41 2.64
C PHE A 68 9.60 -15.50 3.65
N SER A 69 10.03 -14.24 3.73
CA SER A 69 9.61 -13.27 4.76
C SER A 69 8.79 -12.10 4.17
N GLN A 70 7.86 -11.56 4.98
CA GLN A 70 6.85 -10.59 4.51
C GLN A 70 7.57 -9.25 4.33
N PRO A 71 7.21 -8.44 3.34
CA PRO A 71 7.88 -7.21 3.01
C PRO A 71 7.31 -6.06 3.83
N LYS A 72 8.09 -5.48 4.74
CA LYS A 72 7.62 -4.38 5.58
C LYS A 72 8.71 -3.33 5.80
N ALA A 73 8.38 -2.06 5.56
CA ALA A 73 9.25 -0.91 5.81
C ALA A 73 9.15 -0.48 7.29
N TYR A 74 10.21 0.13 7.84
CA TYR A 74 10.17 0.60 9.22
C TYR A 74 9.35 1.91 9.33
N VAL A 75 8.20 1.83 9.98
CA VAL A 75 7.22 2.94 10.04
C VAL A 75 6.69 3.20 11.45
N SER A 76 6.21 4.43 11.68
CA SER A 76 5.46 4.82 12.89
C SER A 76 3.97 4.89 12.59
N THR A 77 3.25 3.79 12.75
CA THR A 77 1.84 3.65 12.35
C THR A 77 0.92 4.62 13.09
N SER A 78 1.21 4.89 14.36
CA SER A 78 0.50 5.90 15.17
C SER A 78 0.66 7.34 14.64
N LEU A 79 1.69 7.61 13.84
CA LEU A 79 1.98 8.93 13.29
C LEU A 79 1.60 9.08 11.81
N MET A 80 1.07 8.03 11.16
CA MET A 80 0.61 8.12 9.77
C MET A 80 -0.52 9.15 9.61
N TRP A 81 -0.54 9.88 8.49
CA TRP A 81 -1.60 10.86 8.21
C TRP A 81 -2.94 10.16 7.94
N ASP A 82 -4.04 10.78 8.38
CA ASP A 82 -5.42 10.35 8.04
C ASP A 82 -5.91 10.94 6.71
N THR A 83 -5.17 11.90 6.17
CA THR A 83 -5.52 12.60 4.93
C THR A 83 -4.55 12.24 3.83
N LEU A 84 -5.07 12.09 2.61
CA LEU A 84 -4.25 11.84 1.42
C LEU A 84 -3.80 13.15 0.74
N SER A 85 -4.37 14.29 1.12
CA SER A 85 -3.86 15.61 0.75
C SER A 85 -3.11 16.17 1.96
N ILE A 86 -1.79 16.22 1.86
CA ILE A 86 -0.89 16.68 2.92
C ILE A 86 -0.47 18.11 2.59
N PRO A 87 -0.84 19.10 3.41
CA PRO A 87 -0.40 20.47 3.20
C PRO A 87 1.12 20.60 3.36
N VAL A 88 1.73 21.38 2.48
CA VAL A 88 3.16 21.71 2.47
C VAL A 88 3.30 23.21 2.27
N CYS A 89 4.18 23.85 3.01
CA CYS A 89 4.50 25.26 2.83
C CYS A 89 5.97 25.55 3.17
N TRP A 90 6.48 26.65 2.65
CA TRP A 90 7.81 27.16 2.97
C TRP A 90 7.71 28.23 4.05
N THR A 91 8.57 28.17 5.07
CA THR A 91 8.60 29.21 6.12
C THR A 91 9.14 30.53 5.59
N THR A 92 9.94 30.48 4.51
CA THR A 92 10.46 31.64 3.80
C THR A 92 10.46 31.37 2.28
N LEU A 93 10.20 32.40 1.48
CA LEU A 93 10.21 32.33 0.01
C LEU A 93 11.27 33.25 -0.58
N GLU A 94 12.51 33.12 -0.14
CA GLU A 94 13.61 33.91 -0.70
C GLU A 94 13.74 33.65 -2.22
N PRO A 95 13.85 34.70 -3.06
CA PRO A 95 13.90 34.54 -4.52
C PRO A 95 15.03 33.63 -4.99
N ALA A 96 16.19 33.68 -4.33
CA ALA A 96 17.38 32.91 -4.68
C ALA A 96 17.22 31.39 -4.59
N GLY A 97 16.19 30.89 -3.88
CA GLY A 97 15.93 29.45 -3.71
C GLY A 97 14.80 28.90 -4.59
N ALA A 98 14.26 29.71 -5.52
CA ALA A 98 13.05 29.32 -6.28
C ALA A 98 13.26 28.05 -7.13
N THR A 99 14.42 27.93 -7.76
CA THR A 99 14.77 26.77 -8.60
C THR A 99 14.82 25.49 -7.77
N GLU A 100 15.47 25.55 -6.61
CA GLU A 100 15.65 24.41 -5.70
C GLU A 100 14.33 23.97 -5.07
N ARG A 101 13.45 24.92 -4.71
CA ARG A 101 12.08 24.60 -4.28
C ARG A 101 11.33 23.81 -5.35
N GLY A 102 11.49 24.19 -6.62
CA GLY A 102 10.92 23.46 -7.75
C GLY A 102 11.51 22.05 -7.90
N TRP A 103 12.81 21.85 -7.65
CA TRP A 103 13.41 20.51 -7.63
C TRP A 103 12.84 19.64 -6.51
N VAL A 104 12.69 20.19 -5.31
CA VAL A 104 12.06 19.50 -4.17
C VAL A 104 10.65 19.05 -4.53
N GLU A 105 9.78 19.97 -4.97
CA GLU A 105 8.40 19.68 -5.33
C GLU A 105 8.30 18.59 -6.41
N ASN A 106 9.15 18.65 -7.43
CA ASN A 106 9.18 17.64 -8.49
C ASN A 106 9.66 16.28 -8.00
N ALA A 107 10.69 16.22 -7.16
CA ALA A 107 11.27 14.96 -6.70
C ALA A 107 10.33 14.20 -5.76
N VAL A 108 9.66 14.90 -4.84
CA VAL A 108 8.79 14.26 -3.84
C VAL A 108 7.51 13.69 -4.45
N ASN A 109 7.13 14.13 -5.66
CA ASN A 109 6.03 13.52 -6.42
C ASN A 109 6.26 12.02 -6.71
N ARG A 110 7.45 11.48 -6.49
CA ARG A 110 7.69 10.01 -6.49
C ARG A 110 6.82 9.27 -5.48
N TRP A 111 6.66 9.82 -4.27
CA TRP A 111 5.77 9.24 -3.25
C TRP A 111 4.30 9.30 -3.70
N ALA A 112 3.87 10.41 -4.30
CA ALA A 112 2.53 10.54 -4.88
C ALA A 112 2.31 9.53 -6.02
N ALA A 113 3.25 9.45 -6.97
CA ALA A 113 3.20 8.55 -8.11
C ALA A 113 3.16 7.08 -7.69
N ALA A 114 3.90 6.70 -6.64
CA ALA A 114 3.87 5.35 -6.06
C ALA A 114 2.47 4.92 -5.59
N THR A 115 1.60 5.88 -5.24
CA THR A 115 0.21 5.64 -4.84
C THR A 115 -0.81 5.90 -5.96
N ASN A 116 -0.38 5.96 -7.23
CA ASN A 116 -1.22 6.38 -8.35
C ASN A 116 -1.85 7.77 -8.13
N ASN A 117 -1.10 8.69 -7.51
CA ASN A 117 -1.51 10.05 -7.16
C ASN A 117 -2.71 10.16 -6.21
N GLN A 118 -2.94 9.13 -5.39
CA GLN A 118 -3.92 9.20 -4.31
C GLN A 118 -3.39 10.08 -3.17
N LEU A 119 -2.13 9.87 -2.79
CA LEU A 119 -1.36 10.79 -1.98
C LEU A 119 -0.97 12.03 -2.81
N SER A 120 -1.10 13.21 -2.21
CA SER A 120 -0.73 14.49 -2.81
C SER A 120 -0.14 15.44 -1.78
N PHE A 121 0.86 16.21 -2.20
CA PHE A 121 1.42 17.32 -1.44
C PHE A 121 0.91 18.63 -2.04
N VAL A 122 0.28 19.47 -1.22
CA VAL A 122 -0.46 20.65 -1.71
C VAL A 122 -0.07 21.92 -0.97
N GLY A 123 -0.22 23.07 -1.62
CA GLY A 123 -0.15 24.38 -0.96
C GLY A 123 1.22 25.05 -0.89
N TRP A 124 2.22 24.56 -1.63
CA TRP A 124 3.66 24.93 -1.76
C TRP A 124 4.10 26.43 -1.76
N GLY A 125 3.25 27.36 -1.35
CA GLY A 125 3.58 28.77 -1.09
C GLY A 125 4.12 29.01 0.32
N LEU A 126 4.02 30.27 0.76
CA LEU A 126 4.47 30.71 2.08
C LEU A 126 3.54 30.14 3.15
N CYS A 127 4.11 29.68 4.26
CA CYS A 127 3.33 29.24 5.41
C CYS A 127 2.47 30.40 5.95
N ALA A 128 1.22 30.09 6.30
CA ALA A 128 0.38 30.99 7.06
C ALA A 128 1.02 31.29 8.44
N GLU A 129 0.66 32.43 9.03
CA GLU A 129 1.14 32.82 10.36
C GLU A 129 0.83 31.76 11.42
N GLY A 130 1.66 31.69 12.46
CA GLY A 130 1.52 30.73 13.56
C GLY A 130 2.09 29.35 13.22
N ASN A 131 1.32 28.29 13.45
CA ASN A 131 1.72 26.91 13.19
C ASN A 131 0.66 26.21 12.33
N PRO A 132 0.69 26.36 11.00
CA PRO A 132 -0.26 25.70 10.13
C PRO A 132 -0.10 24.17 10.18
N VAL A 133 -1.21 23.45 9.94
CA VAL A 133 -1.21 21.99 9.78
C VAL A 133 -0.43 21.63 8.52
N GLY A 134 0.35 20.54 8.58
CA GLY A 134 1.14 20.05 7.45
C GLY A 134 2.65 20.15 7.66
N ILE A 135 3.37 20.03 6.56
CA ILE A 135 4.84 20.07 6.49
C ILE A 135 5.28 21.52 6.29
N LYS A 136 6.04 22.07 7.24
CA LYS A 136 6.59 23.43 7.18
C LYS A 136 8.09 23.37 6.94
N ILE A 137 8.51 23.72 5.74
CA ILE A 137 9.89 23.57 5.29
C ILE A 137 10.66 24.87 5.51
N LEU A 138 11.70 24.80 6.33
CA LEU A 138 12.74 25.82 6.42
C LEU A 138 13.91 25.44 5.53
N THR A 139 14.40 26.38 4.74
CA THR A 139 15.68 26.27 4.05
C THR A 139 16.78 26.84 4.93
N SER A 140 17.76 26.03 5.32
CA SER A 140 18.86 26.43 6.19
C SER A 140 20.17 25.71 5.84
N ASN A 141 21.29 26.26 6.29
CA ASN A 141 22.61 25.62 6.18
C ASN A 141 22.86 24.64 7.33
N ASP A 142 21.85 23.83 7.67
CA ASP A 142 21.93 22.81 8.72
C ASP A 142 21.88 21.41 8.12
N TRP A 143 22.07 20.39 8.97
CA TRP A 143 21.80 19.01 8.59
C TRP A 143 20.30 18.82 8.26
N PRO A 144 19.97 18.21 7.11
CA PRO A 144 18.59 17.88 6.75
C PRO A 144 17.93 16.99 7.81
N ARG A 145 16.66 17.27 8.08
CA ARG A 145 15.83 16.48 9.00
C ARG A 145 14.35 16.84 8.85
N ALA A 146 13.48 15.93 9.22
CA ALA A 146 12.05 16.17 9.35
C ALA A 146 11.48 15.50 10.61
N HIS A 147 10.37 16.05 11.11
CA HIS A 147 9.56 15.29 12.06
C HIS A 147 8.81 14.16 11.35
N VAL A 148 8.53 13.09 12.11
CA VAL A 148 7.90 11.89 11.58
C VAL A 148 6.37 12.04 11.54
N GLY A 149 5.78 11.87 10.36
CA GLY A 149 4.33 11.81 10.20
C GLY A 149 3.58 13.03 10.73
N THR A 150 2.48 12.81 11.46
CA THR A 150 1.63 13.86 12.03
C THR A 150 2.30 14.68 13.14
N ASN A 151 3.48 14.28 13.64
CA ASN A 151 4.28 15.15 14.52
C ASN A 151 4.72 16.44 13.83
N ASN A 152 4.68 16.49 12.48
CA ASN A 152 4.82 17.73 11.74
C ASN A 152 3.85 18.81 12.21
N ASN A 153 2.67 18.47 12.73
CA ASN A 153 1.69 19.46 13.22
C ASN A 153 2.11 20.15 14.54
N GLN A 154 3.12 19.63 15.26
CA GLN A 154 3.48 20.13 16.59
C GLN A 154 4.44 21.32 16.56
N THR A 155 5.18 21.52 15.47
CA THR A 155 6.27 22.52 15.39
C THR A 155 6.25 23.31 14.08
N ASN A 156 6.82 24.51 14.12
CA ASN A 156 7.08 25.34 12.93
C ASN A 156 8.50 25.94 13.04
N PRO A 157 9.44 25.61 12.16
CA PRO A 157 9.34 24.64 11.06
C PRO A 157 9.23 23.19 11.55
N SER A 158 8.84 22.30 10.64
CA SER A 158 8.79 20.86 10.90
C SER A 158 9.73 20.02 10.02
N MET A 159 10.34 20.65 9.01
CA MET A 159 11.34 20.08 8.12
C MET A 159 12.42 21.11 7.81
N TRP A 160 13.67 20.67 7.73
CA TRP A 160 14.82 21.49 7.38
C TRP A 160 15.49 20.89 6.15
N LEU A 161 15.61 21.69 5.09
CA LEU A 161 16.32 21.31 3.87
C LEU A 161 17.50 22.24 3.62
N ASN A 162 18.61 21.69 3.13
CA ASN A 162 19.82 22.45 2.84
C ASN A 162 20.05 22.57 1.33
N PHE A 163 19.76 23.75 0.79
CA PHE A 163 19.94 24.03 -0.65
C PHE A 163 21.35 24.46 -1.03
N PHE A 164 22.15 24.88 -0.05
CA PHE A 164 23.44 25.50 -0.33
C PHE A 164 24.60 24.52 -0.20
N VAL A 165 24.31 23.29 0.24
CA VAL A 165 25.29 22.23 0.49
C VAL A 165 26.60 22.80 1.04
N THR A 166 26.48 23.59 2.10
CA THR A 166 27.61 24.08 2.89
C THR A 166 27.75 23.21 4.13
N ASP A 167 28.85 23.34 4.89
CA ASP A 167 29.07 22.44 6.04
C ASP A 167 27.99 22.61 7.14
N PRO A 168 27.38 21.51 7.62
CA PRO A 168 27.67 20.12 7.25
C PRO A 168 26.96 19.69 5.96
N ALA A 169 27.74 19.28 4.95
CA ALA A 169 27.21 18.68 3.72
C ALA A 169 27.18 17.15 3.85
N PRO A 170 26.13 16.46 3.36
CA PRO A 170 26.06 14.99 3.40
C PRO A 170 27.20 14.31 2.62
N SER A 171 27.74 14.99 1.60
CA SER A 171 28.99 14.60 0.96
C SER A 171 29.75 15.83 0.47
N ALA A 172 31.08 15.73 0.40
CA ALA A 172 31.92 16.80 -0.15
C ALA A 172 31.56 17.14 -1.61
N SER A 173 31.16 16.13 -2.38
CA SER A 173 30.78 16.27 -3.79
C SER A 173 29.52 17.11 -3.99
N CYS A 174 28.59 17.10 -3.04
CA CYS A 174 27.37 17.93 -3.15
C CYS A 174 27.69 19.43 -3.07
N ARG A 175 28.88 19.80 -2.53
CA ARG A 175 29.31 21.20 -2.38
C ARG A 175 29.99 21.74 -3.63
N THR A 176 30.86 20.93 -4.22
CA THR A 176 31.76 21.34 -5.31
C THR A 176 31.35 20.78 -6.68
N GLY A 177 30.18 20.13 -6.74
CA GLY A 177 29.66 19.51 -7.96
C GLY A 177 29.08 20.50 -8.96
N THR A 178 28.66 19.98 -10.11
CA THR A 178 27.92 20.76 -11.12
C THR A 178 26.51 21.10 -10.62
N VAL A 179 25.79 21.96 -11.35
CA VAL A 179 24.37 22.28 -11.04
C VAL A 179 23.52 21.01 -11.02
N GLU A 180 23.76 20.08 -11.95
CA GLU A 180 23.05 18.79 -12.04
C GLU A 180 23.35 17.91 -10.82
N TYR A 181 24.60 17.90 -10.34
CA TYR A 181 24.97 17.14 -9.15
C TYR A 181 24.33 17.74 -7.89
N ARG A 182 24.35 19.07 -7.77
CA ARG A 182 23.68 19.80 -6.68
C ARG A 182 22.17 19.53 -6.68
N GLN A 183 21.52 19.59 -7.85
CA GLN A 183 20.11 19.22 -8.00
C GLN A 183 19.89 17.79 -7.50
N SER A 184 20.68 16.82 -7.97
CA SER A 184 20.54 15.42 -7.53
C SER A 184 20.68 15.26 -6.02
N CYS A 185 21.58 16.00 -5.36
CA CYS A 185 21.70 15.98 -3.90
C CYS A 185 20.44 16.51 -3.21
N ILE A 186 19.91 17.65 -3.67
CA ILE A 186 18.68 18.25 -3.11
C ILE A 186 17.49 17.31 -3.28
N GLU A 187 17.32 16.71 -4.46
CA GLU A 187 16.23 15.80 -4.75
C GLU A 187 16.27 14.54 -3.88
N ARG A 188 17.46 13.92 -3.71
CA ARG A 188 17.66 12.73 -2.86
C ARG A 188 17.25 12.99 -1.41
N ILE A 189 17.81 14.05 -0.84
CA ILE A 189 17.54 14.47 0.53
C ILE A 189 16.05 14.77 0.68
N ALA A 190 15.45 15.52 -0.25
CA ALA A 190 14.04 15.82 -0.19
C ALA A 190 13.16 14.56 -0.19
N VAL A 191 13.45 13.57 -1.04
CA VAL A 191 12.69 12.31 -1.05
C VAL A 191 12.81 11.57 0.29
N HIS A 192 14.01 11.51 0.87
CA HIS A 192 14.26 10.92 2.20
C HIS A 192 13.47 11.64 3.30
N GLU A 193 13.61 12.96 3.41
CA GLU A 193 12.95 13.74 4.45
C GLU A 193 11.42 13.72 4.31
N PHE A 194 10.90 13.63 3.09
CA PHE A 194 9.47 13.42 2.87
C PHE A 194 9.01 12.02 3.25
N GLY A 195 9.88 11.00 3.18
CA GLY A 195 9.62 9.69 3.78
C GLY A 195 9.37 9.82 5.29
N HIS A 196 10.24 10.54 6.01
CA HIS A 196 10.00 10.87 7.42
C HIS A 196 8.69 11.63 7.61
N ALA A 197 8.45 12.68 6.82
CA ALA A 197 7.22 13.44 6.93
C ALA A 197 5.96 12.62 6.67
N LEU A 198 6.04 11.52 5.92
CA LEU A 198 4.97 10.54 5.72
C LEU A 198 4.85 9.50 6.85
N GLY A 199 5.77 9.44 7.80
CA GLY A 199 5.72 8.50 8.93
C GLY A 199 6.73 7.36 8.85
N PHE A 200 7.63 7.37 7.87
CA PHE A 200 8.68 6.37 7.73
C PHE A 200 9.83 6.70 8.67
N GLN A 201 10.38 5.67 9.30
CA GLN A 201 11.59 5.78 10.10
C GLN A 201 12.78 5.40 9.24
N HIS A 202 13.99 5.66 9.74
CA HIS A 202 15.16 5.19 9.03
C HIS A 202 15.19 3.66 8.98
N GLU A 203 15.54 3.11 7.84
CA GLU A 203 15.59 1.66 7.70
C GLU A 203 16.59 1.09 8.70
N GLN A 204 17.78 1.68 8.92
CA GLN A 204 18.84 1.24 9.88
C GLN A 204 18.41 1.07 11.32
N ASP A 205 17.31 1.71 11.69
CA ASP A 205 16.76 1.62 13.03
C ASP A 205 15.85 0.39 13.19
N SER A 206 15.59 -0.33 12.11
CA SER A 206 14.84 -1.58 12.09
C SER A 206 15.51 -2.64 12.97
N PRO A 207 14.74 -3.42 13.74
CA PRO A 207 15.26 -4.58 14.47
C PRO A 207 15.78 -5.66 13.51
N GLU A 208 15.35 -5.64 12.24
CA GLU A 208 15.75 -6.58 11.19
C GLU A 208 17.06 -6.22 10.49
N THR A 209 17.65 -5.06 10.80
CA THR A 209 18.99 -4.69 10.32
C THR A 209 20.01 -5.74 10.77
N PRO A 210 20.73 -6.40 9.83
CA PRO A 210 21.73 -7.39 10.18
C PRO A 210 22.77 -6.81 11.15
N PRO A 211 23.17 -7.57 12.19
CA PRO A 211 24.29 -7.17 13.05
C PRO A 211 25.59 -7.15 12.22
N ALA A 212 26.51 -6.26 12.60
CA ALA A 212 27.85 -6.23 12.04
C ALA A 212 28.55 -7.58 12.25
N THR A 213 29.01 -8.23 11.18
CA THR A 213 29.66 -9.55 11.25
C THR A 213 31.12 -9.53 10.79
N ASP A 214 31.63 -8.42 10.25
CA ASP A 214 33.01 -8.21 9.82
C ASP A 214 33.24 -6.72 9.50
N SER A 215 34.31 -6.14 10.05
CA SER A 215 34.80 -4.76 9.85
C SER A 215 35.01 -4.32 8.38
N ASN A 216 34.87 -5.24 7.43
CA ASN A 216 34.96 -5.00 5.98
C ASN A 216 33.66 -5.33 5.22
N ASN A 217 32.56 -5.61 5.92
CA ASN A 217 31.29 -6.00 5.33
C ASN A 217 30.33 -4.79 5.28
N PRO A 218 29.76 -4.42 4.11
CA PRO A 218 28.77 -3.35 4.00
C PRO A 218 27.48 -3.57 4.82
N ASN A 219 27.32 -4.73 5.48
CA ASN A 219 26.24 -5.03 6.42
C ASN A 219 26.51 -4.59 7.88
N GLU A 220 27.57 -3.82 8.18
CA GLU A 220 27.81 -3.22 9.51
C GLU A 220 27.01 -1.93 9.76
N CYS A 221 25.73 -1.92 9.38
CA CYS A 221 24.94 -0.70 9.43
C CYS A 221 24.66 -0.23 10.87
N LYS A 222 24.32 -1.18 11.74
CA LYS A 222 23.88 -0.94 13.12
C LYS A 222 24.98 -0.40 14.04
N ASP A 223 26.23 -0.81 13.78
CA ASP A 223 27.40 -0.39 14.56
C ASP A 223 27.95 0.97 14.08
N LYS A 224 27.79 1.27 12.78
CA LYS A 224 28.21 2.53 12.18
C LYS A 224 27.30 3.70 12.55
N TYR A 225 26.01 3.43 12.74
CA TYR A 225 25.00 4.43 13.12
C TYR A 225 24.21 3.92 14.34
N PRO A 226 24.80 3.98 15.55
CA PRO A 226 24.13 3.52 16.76
C PRO A 226 22.88 4.35 17.02
N THR A 227 21.76 3.66 17.24
CA THR A 227 20.43 4.25 17.28
C THR A 227 20.16 4.99 18.60
N PRO A 228 19.72 6.26 18.58
CA PRO A 228 19.12 6.89 19.74
C PRO A 228 17.59 6.85 19.60
N LEU A 229 16.97 5.91 20.33
CA LEU A 229 15.52 5.81 20.61
C LEU A 229 14.62 5.51 19.39
N THR A 230 14.21 4.25 19.27
CA THR A 230 13.25 3.75 18.28
C THR A 230 11.81 4.17 18.63
N PHE A 231 11.12 4.81 17.68
CA PHE A 231 9.68 5.13 17.75
C PHE A 231 8.86 4.41 16.67
N GLY A 232 9.50 3.70 15.73
CA GLY A 232 8.77 2.86 14.78
C GLY A 232 8.17 1.66 15.49
N ASP A 233 6.86 1.51 15.34
CA ASP A 233 6.04 0.53 16.06
C ASP A 233 5.65 -0.66 15.19
N LEU A 234 6.02 -0.64 13.91
CA LEU A 234 5.71 -1.70 12.98
C LEU A 234 6.97 -2.20 12.28
N THR A 235 7.42 -3.35 12.75
CA THR A 235 8.51 -4.15 12.21
C THR A 235 7.92 -5.50 11.97
N LEU A 236 7.45 -5.69 10.78
CA LEU A 236 6.79 -6.92 10.50
C LEU A 236 7.83 -7.77 9.75
N VAL A 237 8.20 -8.89 10.36
CA VAL A 237 9.45 -9.58 10.03
C VAL A 237 9.38 -10.27 8.65
N GLY A 238 10.42 -10.18 7.82
CA GLY A 238 11.78 -9.76 8.11
C GLY A 238 12.68 -9.79 6.89
N GLN A 239 12.85 -8.62 6.27
CA GLN A 239 14.09 -8.27 5.59
C GLN A 239 14.32 -6.78 5.77
N TRP A 240 15.53 -6.47 6.19
CA TRP A 240 16.18 -5.20 5.95
C TRP A 240 16.16 -4.82 4.46
N ASP A 241 15.69 -3.62 4.13
CA ASP A 241 15.83 -3.09 2.77
C ASP A 241 17.13 -2.30 2.59
N ALA A 242 18.17 -3.00 2.12
CA ALA A 242 19.46 -2.41 1.78
C ALA A 242 19.36 -1.29 0.72
N HIS A 243 18.27 -1.24 -0.05
CA HIS A 243 18.06 -0.28 -1.13
C HIS A 243 17.00 0.78 -0.81
N SER A 244 16.46 0.81 0.41
CA SER A 244 15.49 1.83 0.80
C SER A 244 16.11 3.23 0.67
N VAL A 245 15.29 4.19 0.24
CA VAL A 245 15.64 5.61 0.32
C VAL A 245 15.85 6.06 1.77
N MET A 246 15.25 5.36 2.74
CA MET A 246 15.32 5.64 4.17
C MET A 246 16.55 5.03 4.85
N ASN A 247 17.45 4.40 4.10
CA ASN A 247 18.57 3.63 4.63
C ASN A 247 19.91 4.37 4.49
N TYR A 248 20.51 4.77 5.61
CA TYR A 248 21.83 5.42 5.62
C TYR A 248 22.98 4.52 5.17
N CYS A 249 22.75 3.21 5.12
CA CYS A 249 23.72 2.21 4.67
C CYS A 249 23.48 1.73 3.25
N ASN A 250 22.56 2.37 2.53
CA ASN A 250 22.37 2.08 1.12
C ASN A 250 23.68 2.27 0.35
N PRO A 251 24.15 1.28 -0.44
CA PRO A 251 25.38 1.39 -1.22
C PRO A 251 25.35 2.56 -2.21
N LEU A 252 24.14 2.97 -2.60
CA LEU A 252 23.88 4.21 -3.32
C LEU A 252 23.22 5.16 -2.33
N TRP A 253 23.90 6.23 -1.93
CA TRP A 253 23.39 7.18 -0.94
C TRP A 253 21.92 7.61 -1.23
N ASP A 254 21.02 7.29 -0.29
CA ASP A 254 19.56 7.42 -0.34
C ASP A 254 18.94 6.84 -1.63
N ASN A 255 19.46 5.73 -2.14
CA ASN A 255 19.08 5.09 -3.41
C ASN A 255 19.04 6.05 -4.62
N ASN A 256 19.87 7.10 -4.63
CA ASN A 256 19.77 8.20 -5.60
C ASN A 256 18.36 8.86 -5.64
N GLY A 257 17.65 8.85 -4.52
CA GLY A 257 16.31 9.41 -4.33
C GLY A 257 15.20 8.55 -4.93
N GLN A 258 15.52 7.33 -5.38
CA GLN A 258 14.54 6.40 -5.92
C GLN A 258 13.89 5.59 -4.80
N LEU A 259 12.59 5.39 -4.88
CA LEU A 259 11.90 4.48 -3.97
C LEU A 259 12.27 3.05 -4.34
N SER A 260 12.64 2.23 -3.35
CA SER A 260 12.76 0.80 -3.54
C SER A 260 11.37 0.17 -3.80
N PRO A 261 11.31 -1.09 -4.26
CA PRO A 261 10.06 -1.84 -4.28
C PRO A 261 9.36 -1.91 -2.91
N LEU A 262 10.13 -1.94 -1.82
CA LEU A 262 9.58 -1.98 -0.47
C LEU A 262 9.06 -0.62 0.00
N ASP A 263 9.78 0.47 -0.29
CA ASP A 263 9.31 1.84 -0.05
C ASP A 263 7.97 2.07 -0.76
N THR A 264 7.88 1.62 -2.02
CA THR A 264 6.68 1.70 -2.85
C THR A 264 5.52 0.88 -2.27
N LEU A 265 5.77 -0.37 -1.89
CA LEU A 265 4.73 -1.22 -1.30
C LEU A 265 4.24 -0.65 0.03
N ALA A 266 5.15 -0.13 0.86
CA ALA A 266 4.80 0.47 2.13
C ALA A 266 3.96 1.72 1.93
N VAL A 267 4.35 2.69 1.08
CA VAL A 267 3.52 3.89 0.87
C VAL A 267 2.14 3.53 0.29
N GLN A 268 2.04 2.53 -0.58
CA GLN A 268 0.76 2.01 -1.06
C GLN A 268 -0.07 1.37 0.07
N THR A 269 0.59 0.73 1.03
CA THR A 269 -0.07 0.09 2.17
C THR A 269 -0.70 1.10 3.12
N TRP A 270 -0.16 2.30 3.28
CA TRP A 270 -0.79 3.31 4.14
C TRP A 270 -1.60 4.35 3.37
N TYR A 271 -1.08 4.83 2.26
CA TYR A 271 -1.65 5.95 1.50
C TYR A 271 -2.30 5.53 0.18
N GLY A 272 -2.26 4.23 -0.14
CA GLY A 272 -2.95 3.65 -1.29
C GLY A 272 -4.36 3.17 -0.97
N ASN A 273 -5.23 3.29 -1.96
CA ASN A 273 -6.60 2.81 -2.02
C ASN A 273 -6.64 1.32 -2.36
N ILE A 274 -5.92 0.51 -1.59
CA ILE A 274 -5.87 -0.94 -1.73
C ILE A 274 -6.86 -1.60 -0.76
N SER A 275 -7.23 -2.85 -1.02
CA SER A 275 -8.25 -3.55 -0.24
C SER A 275 -7.81 -3.79 1.20
N SER A 276 -8.78 -3.86 2.13
CA SER A 276 -8.51 -4.18 3.54
C SER A 276 -9.51 -5.20 4.08
N TYR A 277 -9.01 -6.15 4.87
CA TYR A 277 -9.80 -6.95 5.78
C TYR A 277 -9.67 -6.41 7.19
N THR A 278 -10.81 -6.17 7.80
CA THR A 278 -10.92 -5.56 9.11
C THR A 278 -11.42 -6.60 10.10
N ALA A 279 -10.56 -7.05 11.03
CA ALA A 279 -10.86 -8.18 11.91
C ALA A 279 -12.02 -7.91 12.90
N TRP A 280 -12.25 -6.66 13.29
CA TRP A 280 -13.26 -6.32 14.30
C TRP A 280 -14.70 -6.23 13.76
N ASN A 281 -14.88 -6.06 12.45
CA ASN A 281 -16.19 -6.11 11.80
C ASN A 281 -16.28 -7.22 10.74
N ASN A 282 -15.28 -8.11 10.70
CA ASN A 282 -15.19 -9.23 9.78
C ASN A 282 -15.37 -8.83 8.31
N THR A 283 -15.01 -7.61 7.91
CA THR A 283 -15.35 -7.07 6.59
C THR A 283 -14.12 -6.93 5.71
N VAL A 284 -14.21 -7.40 4.46
CA VAL A 284 -13.33 -7.02 3.35
C VAL A 284 -13.91 -5.79 2.68
N THR A 285 -13.16 -4.69 2.65
CA THR A 285 -13.46 -3.52 1.84
C THR A 285 -12.60 -3.56 0.59
N ILE A 286 -13.23 -3.49 -0.58
CA ILE A 286 -12.58 -3.44 -1.89
C ILE A 286 -12.94 -2.09 -2.52
N PRO A 287 -12.06 -1.09 -2.42
CA PRO A 287 -12.39 0.26 -2.87
C PRO A 287 -12.65 0.35 -4.37
N VAL A 288 -11.90 -0.42 -5.16
CA VAL A 288 -12.05 -0.52 -6.61
C VAL A 288 -11.82 -1.97 -7.02
N ILE A 289 -12.79 -2.53 -7.71
CA ILE A 289 -12.75 -3.81 -8.39
C ILE A 289 -13.13 -3.62 -9.86
N ASP A 290 -12.37 -4.26 -10.75
CA ASP A 290 -12.68 -4.34 -12.17
C ASP A 290 -13.60 -5.54 -12.42
N ILE A 291 -14.82 -5.26 -12.88
CA ILE A 291 -15.82 -6.24 -13.26
C ILE A 291 -16.09 -6.08 -14.75
N ASN A 292 -15.33 -6.79 -15.58
CA ASN A 292 -15.43 -6.75 -17.05
C ASN A 292 -15.35 -5.32 -17.64
N GLY A 293 -14.40 -4.53 -17.17
CA GLY A 293 -14.19 -3.13 -17.58
C GLY A 293 -15.02 -2.11 -16.79
N SER A 294 -15.97 -2.56 -15.97
CA SER A 294 -16.72 -1.68 -15.06
C SER A 294 -15.99 -1.54 -13.73
N LYS A 295 -15.84 -0.30 -13.23
CA LYS A 295 -15.23 -0.04 -11.93
C LYS A 295 -16.30 0.04 -10.85
N MET A 296 -16.19 -0.83 -9.85
CA MET A 296 -17.12 -0.93 -8.73
C MET A 296 -16.34 -0.88 -7.41
N SER A 297 -17.01 -0.55 -6.31
CA SER A 297 -16.55 -0.80 -4.94
C SER A 297 -17.38 -1.93 -4.35
N ALA A 298 -16.77 -2.79 -3.55
CA ALA A 298 -17.46 -3.89 -2.89
C ALA A 298 -17.13 -3.95 -1.40
N ALA A 299 -18.08 -4.42 -0.59
CA ALA A 299 -17.84 -4.84 0.78
C ALA A 299 -18.33 -6.28 0.95
N LEU A 300 -17.48 -7.11 1.57
CA LEU A 300 -17.75 -8.52 1.83
C LEU A 300 -17.73 -8.78 3.33
N ILE A 301 -18.68 -9.56 3.86
CA ILE A 301 -18.68 -10.00 5.26
C ILE A 301 -18.20 -11.43 5.37
N ASN A 302 -17.23 -11.70 6.23
CA ASN A 302 -16.76 -13.04 6.55
C ASN A 302 -17.77 -13.72 7.50
N ASN A 303 -18.35 -14.83 7.05
CA ASN A 303 -19.29 -15.68 7.77
C ASN A 303 -18.63 -16.97 8.29
N GLY A 304 -17.31 -16.94 8.53
CA GLY A 304 -16.49 -18.08 8.95
C GLY A 304 -15.77 -18.71 7.77
N SER A 305 -16.44 -19.59 7.02
CA SER A 305 -15.84 -20.29 5.87
C SER A 305 -16.04 -19.61 4.52
N THR A 306 -16.94 -18.62 4.45
CA THR A 306 -17.32 -17.93 3.22
C THR A 306 -17.47 -16.43 3.44
N PHE A 307 -17.54 -15.68 2.34
CA PHE A 307 -17.72 -14.25 2.30
C PHE A 307 -19.01 -13.92 1.56
N GLY A 308 -19.94 -13.22 2.21
CA GLY A 308 -21.14 -12.70 1.57
C GLY A 308 -20.90 -11.29 1.02
N ILE A 309 -21.44 -10.96 -0.15
CA ILE A 309 -21.40 -9.59 -0.68
C ILE A 309 -22.49 -8.78 0.05
N ILE A 310 -22.08 -7.74 0.79
CA ILE A 310 -23.01 -6.88 1.56
C ILE A 310 -23.19 -5.50 0.93
N ALA A 311 -22.26 -5.08 0.07
CA ALA A 311 -22.41 -3.88 -0.73
C ALA A 311 -21.67 -4.02 -2.06
N LEU A 312 -22.27 -3.47 -3.10
CA LEU A 312 -21.67 -3.30 -4.42
C LEU A 312 -22.18 -1.99 -5.01
N SER A 313 -21.28 -1.14 -5.49
CA SER A 313 -21.66 0.19 -6.00
C SER A 313 -20.70 0.66 -7.09
N PRO A 314 -21.16 1.40 -8.11
CA PRO A 314 -20.27 1.98 -9.11
C PRO A 314 -19.24 2.95 -8.51
N THR A 315 -18.02 2.95 -9.05
CA THR A 315 -16.99 3.95 -8.73
C THR A 315 -16.64 4.77 -9.98
N ALA A 316 -15.75 5.75 -9.84
CA ALA A 316 -15.29 6.52 -11.00
C ALA A 316 -14.64 5.60 -12.05
N ALA A 317 -15.04 5.75 -13.32
CA ALA A 317 -14.59 4.86 -14.41
C ALA A 317 -13.07 4.88 -14.65
N GLY A 318 -12.38 5.97 -14.26
CA GLY A 318 -10.93 6.11 -14.36
C GLY A 318 -10.16 5.65 -13.12
N SER A 319 -10.83 5.13 -12.09
CA SER A 319 -10.15 4.66 -10.89
C SER A 319 -9.26 3.45 -11.20
N ALA A 320 -7.99 3.52 -10.80
CA ALA A 320 -7.10 2.37 -10.83
C ALA A 320 -7.68 1.27 -9.95
N SER A 321 -7.71 0.04 -10.48
CA SER A 321 -8.18 -1.14 -9.77
C SER A 321 -7.07 -2.15 -9.69
N GLU A 322 -6.83 -2.67 -8.50
CA GLU A 322 -5.94 -3.81 -8.30
C GLU A 322 -6.74 -5.11 -8.22
N ALA A 323 -7.94 -5.07 -7.64
CA ALA A 323 -8.83 -6.22 -7.62
C ALA A 323 -9.54 -6.41 -8.96
N SER A 324 -9.83 -7.66 -9.31
CA SER A 324 -10.58 -8.00 -10.52
C SER A 324 -11.50 -9.19 -10.30
N PHE A 325 -12.65 -9.19 -10.97
CA PHE A 325 -13.56 -10.33 -11.04
C PHE A 325 -13.58 -10.90 -12.45
N ASN A 326 -13.32 -12.20 -12.57
CA ASN A 326 -13.35 -12.93 -13.82
C ASN A 326 -14.58 -13.84 -13.88
N PHE A 327 -15.52 -13.50 -14.77
CA PHE A 327 -16.75 -14.27 -14.97
C PHE A 327 -16.52 -15.64 -15.62
N SER A 328 -15.44 -15.83 -16.39
CA SER A 328 -15.19 -17.11 -17.07
C SER A 328 -14.95 -18.27 -16.11
N ASN A 329 -14.47 -17.96 -14.90
CA ASN A 329 -14.18 -18.92 -13.85
C ASN A 329 -14.74 -18.50 -12.48
N ASN A 330 -15.66 -17.52 -12.44
CA ASN A 330 -16.26 -16.96 -11.23
C ASN A 330 -15.24 -16.64 -10.13
N THR A 331 -14.10 -16.04 -10.50
CA THR A 331 -13.00 -15.84 -9.56
C THR A 331 -12.76 -14.36 -9.28
N LEU A 332 -12.71 -14.01 -8.00
CA LEU A 332 -12.28 -12.71 -7.48
C LEU A 332 -10.80 -12.79 -7.11
N HIS A 333 -9.99 -11.92 -7.70
CA HIS A 333 -8.58 -11.73 -7.35
C HIS A 333 -8.38 -10.39 -6.64
N ILE A 334 -7.76 -10.42 -5.46
CA ILE A 334 -7.39 -9.25 -4.66
C ILE A 334 -5.87 -9.35 -4.43
N PRO A 335 -5.04 -8.71 -5.27
CA PRO A 335 -3.60 -8.90 -5.24
C PRO A 335 -2.91 -8.30 -4.02
N LYS A 336 -3.55 -7.30 -3.39
CA LYS A 336 -3.08 -6.65 -2.17
C LYS A 336 -4.24 -6.40 -1.22
N LEU A 337 -4.30 -7.22 -0.18
CA LEU A 337 -5.28 -7.12 0.91
C LEU A 337 -4.55 -6.88 2.23
N LYS A 338 -4.76 -5.70 2.83
CA LYS A 338 -4.29 -5.37 4.19
C LYS A 338 -5.08 -6.19 5.21
N TYR A 339 -4.43 -6.94 6.07
CA TYR A 339 -5.05 -7.49 7.27
C TYR A 339 -4.89 -6.47 8.40
N MET A 340 -6.00 -6.04 9.01
CA MET A 340 -6.02 -5.01 10.05
C MET A 340 -6.60 -5.60 11.34
N ASP A 341 -5.82 -5.60 12.42
CA ASP A 341 -6.19 -6.13 13.73
C ASP A 341 -6.06 -5.08 14.85
N ARG A 342 -6.97 -5.17 15.83
CA ARG A 342 -7.24 -4.19 16.89
C ARG A 342 -6.08 -4.01 17.89
N GLN A 343 -5.06 -4.87 17.90
CA GLN A 343 -4.18 -4.91 19.06
C GLN A 343 -3.49 -3.57 19.39
N ASN A 344 -3.27 -2.64 18.43
CA ASN A 344 -2.58 -1.37 18.74
C ASN A 344 -3.07 -0.06 18.06
N SER A 345 -3.85 -0.10 16.97
CA SER A 345 -4.37 1.12 16.29
C SER A 345 -5.34 0.75 15.16
N PRO A 346 -6.39 1.53 14.85
CA PRO A 346 -7.21 1.31 13.64
C PRO A 346 -6.41 1.42 12.34
N LYS A 347 -5.13 1.82 12.38
CA LYS A 347 -4.19 1.85 11.25
C LYS A 347 -3.15 0.74 11.28
N PHE A 348 -3.27 -0.19 12.23
CA PHE A 348 -2.32 -1.28 12.41
C PHE A 348 -2.57 -2.35 11.36
N VAL A 349 -1.77 -2.31 10.29
CA VAL A 349 -1.71 -3.38 9.28
C VAL A 349 -0.74 -4.42 9.83
N THR A 350 -1.19 -5.66 9.99
CA THR A 350 -0.37 -6.78 10.48
C THR A 350 0.25 -7.57 9.34
N ASP A 351 -0.49 -7.76 8.24
CA ASP A 351 -0.05 -8.55 7.09
C ASP A 351 -0.67 -8.07 5.77
N LEU A 352 -0.07 -8.51 4.66
CA LEU A 352 -0.55 -8.26 3.29
C LEU A 352 -0.72 -9.58 2.56
N TYR A 353 -1.84 -9.73 1.87
CA TYR A 353 -2.17 -10.97 1.15
C TYR A 353 -2.50 -10.72 -0.32
N ASP A 354 -2.06 -11.66 -1.15
CA ASP A 354 -2.60 -11.93 -2.48
C ASP A 354 -3.68 -13.01 -2.34
N VAL A 355 -4.94 -12.62 -2.52
CA VAL A 355 -6.11 -13.45 -2.20
C VAL A 355 -6.92 -13.76 -3.45
N TRP A 356 -7.29 -15.03 -3.58
CA TRP A 356 -8.18 -15.54 -4.60
C TRP A 356 -9.42 -16.13 -3.93
N LEU A 357 -10.60 -15.72 -4.41
CA LEU A 357 -11.88 -16.26 -3.96
C LEU A 357 -12.68 -16.80 -5.16
N SER A 358 -13.35 -17.93 -5.00
CA SER A 358 -14.32 -18.45 -5.96
C SER A 358 -15.73 -18.02 -5.55
N TYR A 359 -16.48 -17.44 -6.48
CA TYR A 359 -17.88 -17.09 -6.33
C TYR A 359 -18.77 -18.27 -6.74
N ASP A 360 -19.71 -18.63 -5.87
CA ASP A 360 -20.74 -19.60 -6.15
C ASP A 360 -22.06 -18.87 -6.46
N PRO A 361 -22.52 -18.87 -7.71
CA PRO A 361 -23.74 -18.16 -8.10
C PRO A 361 -25.02 -18.77 -7.52
N THR A 362 -24.96 -20.01 -6.98
CA THR A 362 -26.15 -20.67 -6.43
C THR A 362 -26.54 -20.15 -5.05
N ASN A 363 -25.57 -19.67 -4.28
CA ASN A 363 -25.76 -19.15 -2.92
C ASN A 363 -25.24 -17.71 -2.74
N GLY A 364 -24.64 -17.12 -3.78
CA GLY A 364 -24.12 -15.75 -3.74
C GLY A 364 -22.89 -15.57 -2.84
N GLN A 365 -22.18 -16.66 -2.50
CA GLN A 365 -21.05 -16.63 -1.57
C GLN A 365 -19.70 -16.75 -2.29
N LEU A 366 -18.69 -16.14 -1.68
CA LEU A 366 -17.29 -16.24 -2.08
C LEU A 366 -16.55 -17.16 -1.10
N THR A 367 -15.74 -18.08 -1.60
CA THR A 367 -14.90 -18.96 -0.77
C THR A 367 -13.43 -18.72 -1.11
N ILE A 368 -12.56 -18.58 -0.10
CA ILE A 368 -11.12 -18.45 -0.34
C ILE A 368 -10.61 -19.74 -1.01
N THR A 369 -9.99 -19.59 -2.18
CA THR A 369 -9.32 -20.68 -2.88
C THR A 369 -7.81 -20.65 -2.68
N SER A 370 -7.24 -19.46 -2.50
CA SER A 370 -5.84 -19.24 -2.16
C SER A 370 -5.68 -17.93 -1.41
N ALA A 371 -4.80 -17.89 -0.41
CA ALA A 371 -4.36 -16.65 0.21
C ALA A 371 -2.87 -16.76 0.50
N ASN A 372 -2.07 -16.11 -0.34
CA ASN A 372 -0.62 -16.09 -0.20
C ASN A 372 -0.25 -14.77 0.47
N ALA A 373 0.38 -14.83 1.62
CA ALA A 373 0.91 -13.59 2.17
C ALA A 373 2.05 -13.11 1.25
N ILE A 374 2.08 -11.82 0.95
CA ILE A 374 3.01 -11.23 -0.02
C ILE A 374 4.40 -11.25 0.60
N ARG A 375 5.42 -11.83 -0.05
CA ARG A 375 6.80 -11.96 0.47
C ARG A 375 7.76 -11.37 -0.59
N PHE A 376 8.80 -10.63 -0.22
CA PHE A 376 9.85 -10.25 -1.20
C PHE A 376 10.95 -11.33 -1.23
N PRO A 377 11.46 -11.70 -2.42
CA PRO A 377 12.58 -12.63 -2.54
C PRO A 377 13.85 -12.05 -1.90
N GLN A 378 14.66 -12.93 -1.30
CA GLN A 378 15.99 -12.62 -0.73
C GLN A 378 17.03 -12.35 -1.82
#